data_AF-A0A944FUC8-F1
#
_entry.id   AF-A0A944FUC8-F1
#
_cell.length_a   1.000
_cell.length_b   1.000
_cell.length_c   1.000
_cell.angle_alpha   90.00
_cell.angle_beta   90.00
_cell.angle_gamma   90.00
#
_symmetry.space_group_name_H-M   'P 1'
#
loop_
_entity.id
_entity.type
_entity.pdbx_description
1 polymer ?
#
loop_
_entity_poly.entity_id
_entity_poly.type
_entity_poly.pdbx_seq_one_letter_code
_entity_poly.pdbx_strand_id
1 'polypeptide(L)' 'MIDSKEGIHYNKSGTGSEDIVKDAAHTSDLAIIILGRTAGEDKDNSAAEGSYLLTEKEEAMLEVVCRFFPRVAVILTLPD' A
#
# COMPACT_ATOMS: atom_id res chain seq x y z
N MET A 1 13.76 -11.27 -13.14
CA MET A 1 14.81 -10.77 -12.23
C MET A 1 14.38 -9.37 -11.84
N ILE A 2 13.80 -9.21 -10.65
CA ILE A 2 13.49 -7.86 -10.12
C ILE A 2 14.83 -7.33 -9.62
N ASP A 3 15.41 -6.38 -10.34
CA ASP A 3 16.65 -5.74 -9.94
C ASP A 3 16.38 -5.03 -8.61
N SER A 4 16.97 -5.54 -7.53
CA SER A 4 16.74 -5.09 -6.16
C SER A 4 17.38 -3.72 -5.86
N LYS A 5 17.87 -3.01 -6.90
CA LYS A 5 18.48 -1.67 -6.77
C LYS A 5 17.59 -0.50 -7.20
N GLU A 6 16.46 -0.73 -7.86
CA GLU A 6 15.58 0.35 -8.38
C GLU A 6 14.15 0.28 -7.81
N GLY A 7 13.98 -0.38 -6.66
CA GLY A 7 12.71 -0.35 -5.92
C GLY A 7 12.76 0.71 -4.84
N ILE A 8 11.93 1.75 -4.94
CA ILE A 8 11.66 2.63 -3.78
C ILE A 8 10.89 1.79 -2.75
N HIS A 9 11.61 1.24 -1.77
CA HIS A 9 11.03 0.50 -0.66
C HIS A 9 10.54 1.48 0.40
N TYR A 10 9.29 1.93 0.29
CA TYR A 10 8.67 2.70 1.36
C TYR A 10 8.15 1.74 2.45
N ASN A 11 8.94 1.55 3.50
CA ASN A 11 8.49 0.92 4.74
C ASN A 11 8.39 1.99 5.83
N LYS A 12 7.20 2.61 5.97
CA LYS A 12 6.74 3.05 7.29
C LYS A 12 5.26 3.39 7.27
N SER A 13 4.62 3.16 8.42
CA SER A 13 3.21 3.33 8.76
C SER A 13 2.65 4.76 8.69
N GLY A 14 3.12 5.60 7.75
CA GLY A 14 2.68 6.97 7.55
C GLY A 14 2.32 7.21 6.10
N THR A 15 1.28 8.00 5.87
CA THR A 15 0.98 8.58 4.56
C THR A 15 2.24 9.28 4.03
N GLY A 16 2.82 8.76 2.94
CA GLY A 16 3.75 9.57 2.16
C GLY A 16 3.02 10.83 1.71
N SER A 17 3.60 12.01 1.94
CA SER A 17 3.00 13.24 1.41
C SER A 17 2.91 13.15 -0.11
N GLU A 18 1.90 13.80 -0.70
CA GLU A 18 1.64 13.75 -2.14
C GLU A 18 2.89 14.06 -2.99
N ASP A 19 3.73 14.99 -2.54
CA ASP A 19 5.01 15.34 -3.18
C ASP A 19 5.95 14.12 -3.32
N ILE A 20 6.03 13.27 -2.29
CA ILE A 20 6.89 12.08 -2.31
C ILE A 20 6.38 11.07 -3.35
N VAL A 21 5.06 10.87 -3.40
CA VAL A 21 4.44 9.93 -4.35
C VAL A 21 4.62 10.42 -5.78
N LYS A 22 4.47 11.73 -5.99
CA LYS A 22 4.69 12.37 -7.28
C LYS A 22 6.15 12.24 -7.72
N ASP A 23 7.11 12.54 -6.85
CA ASP A 23 8.53 12.39 -7.14
C ASP A 23 8.92 10.94 -7.47
N ALA A 24 8.33 9.97 -6.77
CA ALA A 24 8.52 8.56 -7.07
C ALA A 24 7.93 8.16 -8.43
N ALA A 25 6.75 8.68 -8.79
CA ALA A 25 6.12 8.41 -10.08
C ALA A 25 6.89 9.02 -11.26
N HIS A 26 7.70 10.06 -11.03
CA HIS A 26 8.58 10.61 -12.07
C HIS A 26 9.72 9.67 -12.47
N THR A 27 10.09 8.70 -11.62
CA THR A 27 11.21 7.78 -11.86
C THR A 27 10.80 6.31 -11.93
N SER A 28 9.52 5.99 -11.74
CA SER A 28 9.02 4.61 -11.62
C SER A 28 7.71 4.38 -12.37
N ASP A 29 7.62 3.29 -13.14
CA ASP A 29 6.42 2.95 -13.93
C ASP A 29 5.36 2.16 -13.14
N LEU A 30 5.73 1.56 -12.00
CA LEU A 30 4.88 0.66 -11.21
C LEU A 30 5.00 0.98 -9.72
N ALA A 31 3.86 1.20 -9.07
CA ALA A 31 3.77 1.19 -7.62
C ALA A 31 3.35 -0.19 -7.11
N ILE A 32 3.99 -0.64 -6.03
CA ILE A 32 3.58 -1.84 -5.28
C ILE A 32 3.18 -1.40 -3.88
N ILE A 33 1.94 -1.70 -3.50
CA ILE A 33 1.38 -1.39 -2.19
C ILE A 33 1.19 -2.71 -1.43
N ILE A 34 1.68 -2.79 -0.20
CA ILE A 34 1.50 -3.95 0.67
C ILE A 34 0.55 -3.56 1.79
N LEU A 35 -0.61 -4.21 1.85
CA LEU A 35 -1.58 -4.05 2.94
C LEU A 35 -1.50 -5.26 3.86
N GLY A 36 -1.06 -5.02 5.09
CA GLY A 36 -1.01 -6.03 6.13
C GLY A 36 -2.36 -6.16 6.83
N ARG A 37 -2.83 -7.39 7.01
CA ARG A 37 -3.86 -7.74 7.98
C ARG A 37 -3.27 -8.72 8.97
N THR A 38 -3.72 -8.65 10.22
CA THR A 38 -3.44 -9.65 11.24
C THR A 38 -4.77 -10.24 11.66
N ALA A 39 -5.08 -11.46 11.24
CA ALA A 39 -6.11 -12.26 11.88
C ALA A 39 -5.58 -12.67 13.26
N GLY A 40 -6.28 -12.31 14.34
CA GLY A 40 -6.10 -12.99 15.61
C GLY A 40 -6.94 -14.27 15.57
N GLU A 41 -6.43 -15.39 16.11
CA GLU A 41 -7.04 -16.73 16.08
C GLU A 41 -8.51 -16.82 16.56
N ASP A 42 -9.07 -15.75 17.13
CA ASP A 42 -10.43 -15.71 17.70
C ASP A 42 -11.31 -14.56 17.15
N LYS A 43 -10.93 -13.90 16.05
CA LYS A 43 -11.75 -12.83 15.46
C LYS A 43 -12.14 -13.17 14.04
N ASP A 44 -13.40 -13.57 13.88
CA ASP A 44 -14.12 -13.40 12.61
C ASP A 44 -13.78 -12.00 12.06
N ASN A 45 -13.36 -11.92 10.80
CA ASN A 45 -13.10 -10.65 10.13
C ASN A 45 -14.36 -9.80 10.24
N SER A 46 -14.37 -8.83 11.16
CA SER A 46 -15.48 -7.91 11.28
C SER A 46 -15.46 -6.96 10.09
N ALA A 47 -16.63 -6.44 9.71
CA ALA A 47 -16.74 -5.36 8.72
C ALA A 47 -16.24 -4.02 9.29
N ALA A 48 -15.07 -4.03 9.92
CA ALA A 48 -14.40 -2.89 10.52
C ALA A 48 -13.19 -2.48 9.68
N GLU A 49 -12.86 -1.20 9.75
CA GLU A 49 -11.64 -0.64 9.16
C GLU A 49 -10.39 -1.39 9.63
N GLY A 50 -9.47 -1.64 8.70
CA GLY A 50 -8.23 -2.37 8.99
C GLY A 50 -8.40 -3.88 9.18
N SER A 51 -9.63 -4.41 9.07
CA SER A 51 -9.93 -5.83 8.93
C SER A 51 -10.44 -6.08 7.51
N TYR A 52 -11.74 -6.32 7.34
CA TYR A 52 -12.31 -6.51 6.00
C TYR A 52 -12.30 -5.22 5.17
N LEU A 53 -12.50 -4.07 5.81
CA LEU A 53 -12.49 -2.77 5.14
C LEU A 53 -11.10 -2.14 5.16
N LEU A 54 -10.84 -1.27 4.18
CA LEU A 54 -9.70 -0.37 4.23
C LEU A 54 -9.88 0.62 5.39
N THR A 55 -8.77 1.07 5.96
CA THR A 55 -8.79 2.25 6.83
C THR A 55 -8.83 3.51 5.98
N GLU A 56 -9.32 4.63 6.52
CA GLU A 56 -9.28 5.94 5.85
C GLU A 56 -7.85 6.30 5.35
N LYS A 57 -6.82 5.90 6.11
CA LYS A 57 -5.42 6.14 5.73
C LYS A 57 -4.98 5.31 4.53
N GLU A 58 -5.46 4.08 4.42
CA GLU A 58 -5.17 3.20 3.29
C GLU A 58 -5.88 3.69 2.04
N GLU A 59 -7.12 4.14 2.16
CA GLU A 59 -7.88 4.76 1.05
C GLU A 59 -7.20 6.03 0.57
N ALA A 60 -6.86 6.95 1.46
CA ALA A 60 -6.17 8.20 1.10
C ALA A 60 -4.83 7.94 0.41
N MET A 61 -4.05 6.95 0.89
CA MET A 61 -2.80 6.55 0.22
C MET A 61 -3.07 5.98 -1.18
N LEU A 62 -4.07 5.10 -1.33
CA LEU A 62 -4.43 4.52 -2.62
C LEU A 62 -4.86 5.60 -3.62
N GLU A 63 -5.65 6.59 -3.19
CA GLU A 63 -6.04 7.71 -4.04
C GLU A 63 -4.84 8.47 -4.59
N VAL A 64 -3.87 8.78 -3.73
CA VAL A 64 -2.67 9.51 -4.12
C VAL A 64 -1.81 8.66 -5.06
N VAL A 65 -1.55 7.39 -4.72
CA VAL A 65 -0.70 6.52 -5.56
C VAL A 65 -1.34 6.26 -6.93
N CYS A 66 -2.63 5.94 -6.98
CA CYS A 66 -3.34 5.72 -8.24
C CYS A 66 -3.47 6.98 -9.10
N ARG A 67 -3.34 8.18 -8.51
CA ARG A 67 -3.32 9.44 -9.27
C ARG A 67 -2.04 9.63 -10.07
N PHE A 68 -0.89 9.24 -9.51
CA PHE A 68 0.42 9.50 -10.13
C PHE A 68 1.00 8.30 -10.88
N PHE A 69 0.71 7.08 -10.46
CA PHE A 69 1.27 5.89 -11.07
C PHE A 69 0.34 5.32 -12.16
N PRO A 70 0.85 5.08 -13.39
CA PRO A 70 0.05 4.49 -14.46
C PRO A 70 -0.27 3.01 -14.20
N ARG A 71 0.51 2.34 -13.35
CA ARG A 71 0.33 0.93 -12.97
C ARG A 71 0.50 0.80 -11.47
N VAL A 72 -0.47 0.15 -10.82
CA VAL A 72 -0.45 -0.12 -9.38
C VAL A 72 -0.77 -1.59 -9.14
N ALA A 73 0.02 -2.26 -8.32
CA ALA A 73 -0.25 -3.60 -7.82
C ALA A 73 -0.41 -3.56 -6.31
N VAL A 74 -1.45 -4.20 -5.79
CA VAL A 74 -1.70 -4.30 -4.35
C VAL A 74 -1.49 -5.75 -3.92
N ILE A 75 -0.68 -5.95 -2.89
CA ILE A 75 -0.45 -7.23 -2.22
C ILE A 75 -1.16 -7.16 -0.87
N LEU A 76 -2.16 -8.01 -0.68
CA LEU A 76 -2.81 -8.21 0.61
C LEU A 76 -2.13 -9.39 1.31
N THR A 77 -1.51 -9.14 2.46
CA THR A 77 -0.90 -10.19 3.28
C THR A 77 -1.80 -10.50 4.46
N LEU A 78 -2.21 -11.76 4.59
CA LEU A 78 -2.88 -12.31 5.76
C LEU A 78 -1.85 -13.16 6.54
N PRO A 79 -1.98 -13.33 7.86
CA PRO A 79 -1.16 -14.31 8.57
C PRO A 79 -1.59 -15.72 8.16
N ASP A 80 -0.62 -16.65 8.22
CA ASP A 80 -0.80 -18.08 7.97
C ASP A 80 -1.69 -18.77 9.01
#